data_AF-A0A9D2ZUQ2-F1
#
_entry.id   AF-A0A9D2ZUQ2-F1
#
_cell.length_a   1.000
_cell.length_b   1.000
_cell.length_c   1.000
_cell.angle_alpha   90.00
_cell.angle_beta   90.00
_cell.angle_gamma   90.00
#
_symmetry.space_group_name_H-M   'P 1'
#
loop_
_entity.id
_entity.type
_entity.pdbx_description
1 polymer ?
#
loop_
_entity_poly.entity_id
_entity_poly.type
_entity_poly.pdbx_seq_one_letter_code
_entity_poly.pdbx_strand_id
1 'polypeptide(L)'
;MNQLIILLSIVALMSSCGNKTSGQQDCTQFVSEFYTEYLNAPWDLHEQVESRYFTPALVAKVARMSANSGADAVTASQDPGMTPDFTVKDLGGGWYGVDGMGNIHTVYLKAGEIDGQCRITYISPYGDKWGDELICPGDMQADIDMTSAGAFVESFYKAYLGCYAAMPADLPGKLGELRQSYLTDAARHHIAAILDEAREMGYIDMDPDHYDPLIGGCDFEYAELGKVGVRPAGGDTFTVSGLAHGGSITVTVSGTQGNYRIAGFSE
;
A
#
# COMPACT_ATOMS: atom_id res chain seq x y z
N MET A 1 -55.39 60.60 -13.01
CA MET A 1 -54.51 61.11 -14.09
C MET A 1 -53.14 60.49 -13.86
N ASN A 2 -52.70 59.64 -14.81
CA ASN A 2 -51.35 59.09 -15.10
C ASN A 2 -50.48 58.60 -13.91
N GLN A 3 -50.26 57.28 -13.79
CA GLN A 3 -49.21 56.51 -14.49
C GLN A 3 -47.80 57.05 -14.29
N LEU A 4 -46.97 56.32 -13.51
CA LEU A 4 -45.63 55.94 -13.96
C LEU A 4 -45.16 54.69 -13.23
N ILE A 5 -44.88 53.65 -14.02
CA ILE A 5 -44.26 52.37 -13.64
C ILE A 5 -42.75 52.58 -13.70
N ILE A 6 -42.02 52.17 -12.66
CA ILE A 6 -40.60 51.82 -12.79
C ILE A 6 -40.37 50.51 -12.02
N LEU A 7 -40.23 49.42 -12.78
CA LEU A 7 -39.67 48.15 -12.35
C LEU A 7 -38.17 48.34 -12.09
N LEU A 8 -37.68 47.86 -10.94
CA LEU A 8 -36.26 47.63 -10.72
C LEU A 8 -36.07 46.17 -10.30
N SER A 9 -35.68 45.37 -11.28
CA SER A 9 -35.30 43.96 -11.13
C SER A 9 -33.92 43.88 -10.48
N ILE A 10 -33.85 43.46 -9.22
CA ILE A 10 -32.57 43.07 -8.60
C ILE A 10 -32.29 41.64 -9.04
N VAL A 11 -31.41 41.49 -10.01
CA VAL A 11 -30.75 40.22 -10.32
C VAL A 11 -29.68 40.00 -9.25
N ALA A 12 -29.98 39.16 -8.26
CA ALA A 12 -28.97 38.64 -7.35
C ALA A 12 -28.12 37.63 -8.13
N LEU A 13 -26.90 38.03 -8.50
CA LEU A 13 -25.85 37.11 -8.90
C LEU A 13 -25.53 36.21 -7.71
N MET A 14 -26.07 34.99 -7.70
CA MET A 14 -25.51 33.92 -6.90
C MET A 14 -24.20 33.49 -7.57
N SER A 15 -23.12 34.14 -7.16
CA SER A 15 -21.78 33.55 -7.25
C SER A 15 -21.81 32.28 -6.42
N SER A 16 -22.06 31.14 -7.08
CA SER A 16 -21.77 29.82 -6.54
C SER A 16 -20.25 29.67 -6.45
N CYS A 17 -19.64 30.32 -5.46
CA CYS A 17 -18.42 29.80 -4.89
C CYS A 17 -18.79 28.41 -4.36
N GLY A 18 -18.32 27.38 -5.04
CA GLY A 18 -18.44 26.01 -4.57
C GLY A 18 -18.03 25.97 -3.11
N ASN A 19 -18.92 25.43 -2.27
CA ASN A 19 -18.61 25.12 -0.89
C ASN A 19 -17.37 24.21 -0.90
N LYS A 20 -16.19 24.78 -0.66
CA LYS A 20 -15.09 24.01 -0.06
C LYS A 20 -15.65 23.54 1.28
N THR A 21 -15.90 22.25 1.39
CA THR A 21 -16.16 21.60 2.67
C THR A 21 -15.09 22.06 3.65
N SER A 22 -15.52 22.81 4.66
CA SER A 22 -14.69 23.35 5.73
C SER A 22 -13.96 22.21 6.45
N GLY A 23 -12.63 22.24 6.44
CA GLY A 23 -11.82 21.46 7.38
C GLY A 23 -10.51 20.84 6.87
N GLN A 24 -10.25 20.78 5.55
CA GLN A 24 -9.01 20.18 5.06
C GLN A 24 -7.95 21.25 4.82
N GLN A 25 -6.86 21.20 5.61
CA GLN A 25 -5.70 22.05 5.42
C GLN A 25 -4.99 21.68 4.10
N ASP A 26 -4.63 22.70 3.34
CA ASP A 26 -3.80 22.57 2.14
C ASP A 26 -2.35 22.26 2.56
N CYS A 27 -1.89 21.06 2.24
CA CYS A 27 -0.52 20.59 2.51
C CYS A 27 0.39 20.73 1.27
N THR A 28 -0.01 21.48 0.23
CA THR A 28 0.79 21.64 -1.01
C THR A 28 2.22 22.11 -0.73
N GLN A 29 2.38 23.13 0.13
CA GLN A 29 3.71 23.61 0.49
C GLN A 29 4.52 22.55 1.23
N PHE A 30 3.89 21.81 2.16
CA PHE A 30 4.54 20.73 2.90
C PHE A 30 5.03 19.60 1.97
N VAL A 31 4.22 19.22 0.98
CA VAL A 31 4.61 18.23 -0.04
C VAL A 31 5.75 18.78 -0.91
N SER A 32 5.72 20.07 -1.25
CA SER A 32 6.82 20.69 -2.00
C SER A 32 8.12 20.73 -1.20
N GLU A 33 8.06 21.00 0.10
CA GLU A 33 9.23 20.98 1.00
C GLU A 33 9.82 19.56 1.09
N PHE A 34 8.95 18.54 1.23
CA PHE A 34 9.36 17.14 1.22
C PHE A 34 10.16 16.78 -0.03
N TYR A 35 9.60 16.97 -1.24
CA TYR A 35 10.30 16.61 -2.48
C TYR A 35 11.56 17.44 -2.70
N THR A 36 11.57 18.71 -2.30
CA THR A 36 12.80 19.53 -2.34
C THR A 36 13.88 18.88 -1.48
N GLU A 37 13.56 18.48 -0.27
CA GLU A 37 14.55 17.90 0.64
C GLU A 37 14.97 16.49 0.19
N TYR A 38 14.02 15.64 -0.21
CA TYR A 38 14.27 14.27 -0.64
C TYR A 38 15.16 14.19 -1.88
N LEU A 39 14.87 15.00 -2.91
CA LEU A 39 15.64 15.02 -4.15
C LEU A 39 17.06 15.61 -3.99
N ASN A 40 17.28 16.45 -2.97
CA ASN A 40 18.59 17.01 -2.66
C ASN A 40 19.36 16.18 -1.61
N ALA A 41 18.73 15.21 -0.98
CA ALA A 41 19.36 14.36 0.02
C ALA A 41 20.20 13.24 -0.65
N PRO A 42 21.38 12.93 -0.09
CA PRO A 42 22.06 11.66 -0.36
C PRO A 42 21.13 10.47 -0.12
N TRP A 43 21.29 9.42 -0.94
CA TRP A 43 20.46 8.21 -0.87
C TRP A 43 20.42 7.58 0.53
N ASP A 44 21.56 7.54 1.23
CA ASP A 44 21.67 7.00 2.59
C ASP A 44 20.92 7.81 3.65
N LEU A 45 20.40 8.98 3.30
CA LEU A 45 19.59 9.83 4.18
C LEU A 45 18.10 9.84 3.80
N HIS A 46 17.68 9.12 2.75
CA HIS A 46 16.29 9.12 2.27
C HIS A 46 15.29 8.68 3.35
N GLU A 47 15.52 7.56 4.03
CA GLU A 47 14.67 7.10 5.13
C GLU A 47 14.56 8.15 6.26
N GLN A 48 15.66 8.87 6.54
CA GLN A 48 15.63 9.94 7.54
C GLN A 48 14.75 11.12 7.08
N VAL A 49 14.80 11.49 5.80
CA VAL A 49 13.90 12.49 5.24
C VAL A 49 12.45 11.98 5.34
N GLU A 50 12.17 10.78 4.85
CA GLU A 50 10.84 10.16 4.91
C GLU A 50 10.27 10.18 6.33
N SER A 51 11.05 9.81 7.34
CA SER A 51 10.62 9.79 8.75
C SER A 51 10.16 11.15 9.30
N ARG A 52 10.60 12.26 8.70
CA ARG A 52 10.15 13.62 9.06
C ARG A 52 8.79 13.98 8.47
N TYR A 53 8.49 13.47 7.28
CA TYR A 53 7.32 13.88 6.50
C TYR A 53 6.19 12.84 6.47
N PHE A 54 6.52 11.57 6.62
CA PHE A 54 5.61 10.45 6.49
C PHE A 54 5.06 10.03 7.85
N THR A 55 3.96 9.28 7.83
CA THR A 55 3.59 8.47 8.99
C THR A 55 4.55 7.28 9.14
N PRO A 56 4.77 6.74 10.36
CA PRO A 56 5.59 5.54 10.54
C PRO A 56 5.11 4.33 9.72
N ALA A 57 3.79 4.20 9.56
CA ALA A 57 3.17 3.20 8.71
C ALA A 57 3.59 3.33 7.23
N LEU A 58 3.63 4.56 6.72
CA LEU A 58 4.04 4.81 5.35
C LEU A 58 5.53 4.58 5.13
N VAL A 59 6.41 4.99 6.07
CA VAL A 59 7.85 4.70 5.98
C VAL A 59 8.08 3.20 5.79
N ALA A 60 7.47 2.39 6.64
CA ALA A 60 7.59 0.93 6.54
C ALA A 60 7.02 0.37 5.21
N LYS A 61 5.96 0.99 4.66
CA LYS A 61 5.37 0.56 3.38
C LYS A 61 6.25 0.93 2.19
N VAL A 62 6.77 2.15 2.14
CA VAL A 62 7.58 2.64 1.01
C VAL A 62 8.82 1.76 0.81
N ALA A 63 9.50 1.38 1.88
CA ALA A 63 10.62 0.43 1.82
C ALA A 63 10.22 -0.90 1.13
N ARG A 64 9.07 -1.48 1.50
CA ARG A 64 8.56 -2.71 0.87
C ARG A 64 8.13 -2.49 -0.58
N MET A 65 7.47 -1.38 -0.90
CA MET A 65 7.09 -1.04 -2.28
C MET A 65 8.32 -0.91 -3.17
N SER A 66 9.38 -0.29 -2.66
CA SER A 66 10.64 -0.16 -3.36
C SER A 66 11.33 -1.50 -3.59
N ALA A 67 11.42 -2.32 -2.55
CA ALA A 67 11.90 -3.69 -2.66
C ALA A 67 11.08 -4.52 -3.66
N ASN A 68 9.75 -4.34 -3.67
CA ASN A 68 8.85 -5.11 -4.54
C ASN A 68 8.97 -4.70 -6.03
N SER A 69 9.24 -3.43 -6.30
CA SER A 69 9.30 -2.90 -7.68
C SER A 69 10.73 -2.82 -8.24
N GLY A 70 11.74 -2.91 -7.38
CA GLY A 70 13.13 -2.60 -7.73
C GLY A 70 13.34 -1.13 -8.11
N ALA A 71 12.45 -0.23 -7.65
CA ALA A 71 12.48 1.21 -7.95
C ALA A 71 12.22 2.03 -6.68
N ASP A 72 12.63 3.30 -6.68
CA ASP A 72 12.24 4.23 -5.63
C ASP A 72 10.72 4.49 -5.73
N ALA A 73 9.97 4.14 -4.67
CA ALA A 73 8.53 4.27 -4.60
C ALA A 73 8.08 5.73 -4.39
N VAL A 74 8.94 6.60 -3.86
CA VAL A 74 8.67 8.03 -3.65
C VAL A 74 8.71 8.79 -4.97
N THR A 75 9.59 8.37 -5.88
CA THR A 75 9.81 9.06 -7.15
C THR A 75 9.35 8.27 -8.37
N ALA A 76 8.98 7.00 -8.20
CA ALA A 76 8.63 6.04 -9.25
C ALA A 76 9.75 5.86 -10.31
N SER A 77 11.02 5.81 -9.87
CA SER A 77 12.19 5.71 -10.77
C SER A 77 13.21 4.65 -10.34
N GLN A 78 13.85 3.99 -11.31
CA GLN A 78 14.97 3.06 -11.06
C GLN A 78 16.34 3.76 -10.99
N ASP A 79 16.49 4.91 -11.65
CA ASP A 79 17.77 5.60 -11.79
C ASP A 79 17.88 6.87 -10.90
N PRO A 80 19.04 7.13 -10.28
CA PRO A 80 19.26 8.29 -9.39
C PRO A 80 19.45 9.63 -10.13
N GLY A 81 19.02 9.75 -11.38
CA GLY A 81 19.25 10.92 -12.25
C GLY A 81 18.21 12.04 -12.11
N MET A 82 17.60 12.18 -10.94
CA MET A 82 16.41 13.02 -10.78
C MET A 82 16.77 14.50 -10.73
N THR A 83 16.00 15.32 -11.44
CA THR A 83 16.17 16.78 -11.39
C THR A 83 15.36 17.38 -10.24
N PRO A 84 15.83 18.47 -9.62
CA PRO A 84 15.03 19.17 -8.61
C PRO A 84 13.86 19.97 -9.22
N ASP A 85 13.66 19.90 -10.54
CA ASP A 85 12.60 20.60 -11.25
C ASP A 85 11.31 19.77 -11.19
N PHE A 86 10.41 20.15 -10.28
CA PHE A 86 9.11 19.51 -10.12
C PHE A 86 8.00 20.51 -9.83
N THR A 87 6.76 20.05 -9.99
CA THR A 87 5.57 20.81 -9.63
C THR A 87 4.63 19.95 -8.81
N VAL A 88 4.05 20.54 -7.77
CA VAL A 88 3.02 19.91 -6.93
C VAL A 88 1.67 20.50 -7.27
N LYS A 89 0.69 19.63 -7.51
CA LYS A 89 -0.69 20.01 -7.82
C LYS A 89 -1.65 19.40 -6.81
N ASP A 90 -2.44 20.24 -6.14
CA ASP A 90 -3.59 19.80 -5.34
C ASP A 90 -4.69 19.24 -6.27
N LEU A 91 -5.12 18.01 -6.00
CA LEU A 91 -6.17 17.29 -6.72
C LEU A 91 -7.50 17.25 -5.94
N GLY A 92 -7.52 17.79 -4.71
CA GLY A 92 -8.65 17.74 -3.79
C GLY A 92 -8.66 16.47 -2.93
N GLY A 93 -9.39 16.53 -1.80
CA GLY A 93 -9.51 15.39 -0.88
C GLY A 93 -8.19 14.97 -0.21
N GLY A 94 -7.19 15.86 -0.20
CA GLY A 94 -5.85 15.59 0.32
C GLY A 94 -4.95 14.82 -0.64
N TRP A 95 -5.36 14.65 -1.89
CA TRP A 95 -4.52 14.08 -2.93
C TRP A 95 -3.69 15.14 -3.64
N TYR A 96 -2.44 14.79 -3.92
CA TYR A 96 -1.49 15.63 -4.62
C TYR A 96 -0.87 14.84 -5.77
N GLY A 97 -0.65 15.50 -6.90
CA GLY A 97 0.16 15.00 -8.00
C GLY A 97 1.50 15.73 -8.04
N VAL A 98 2.58 14.99 -8.20
CA VAL A 98 3.93 15.53 -8.33
C VAL A 98 4.48 15.15 -9.70
N ASP A 99 4.63 16.17 -10.54
CA ASP A 99 5.08 16.07 -11.93
C ASP A 99 6.49 16.63 -12.07
N GLY A 100 7.30 16.06 -12.97
CA GLY A 100 8.66 16.51 -13.25
C GLY A 100 9.70 15.51 -12.73
N MET A 101 10.78 16.01 -12.15
CA MET A 101 11.87 15.24 -11.52
C MET A 101 12.69 14.36 -12.48
N GLY A 102 12.47 14.45 -13.80
CA GLY A 102 13.05 13.52 -14.78
C GLY A 102 12.20 12.26 -15.02
N ASN A 103 11.00 12.22 -14.43
CA ASN A 103 10.11 11.06 -14.42
C ASN A 103 9.30 10.99 -15.70
N ILE A 104 8.93 9.77 -16.09
CA ILE A 104 7.95 9.53 -17.15
C ILE A 104 6.51 9.70 -16.62
N HIS A 105 6.30 9.49 -15.32
CA HIS A 105 4.98 9.45 -14.70
C HIS A 105 4.85 10.42 -13.51
N THR A 106 3.64 10.94 -13.33
CA THR A 106 3.23 11.68 -12.14
C THR A 106 3.26 10.75 -10.93
N VAL A 107 3.83 11.20 -9.82
CA VAL A 107 3.67 10.51 -8.54
C VAL A 107 2.42 11.04 -7.85
N TYR A 108 1.52 10.16 -7.47
CA TYR A 108 0.33 10.51 -6.70
C TYR A 108 0.48 10.12 -5.25
N LEU A 109 0.14 11.03 -4.35
CA LEU A 109 0.22 10.80 -2.91
C LEU A 109 -0.94 11.45 -2.18
N LYS A 110 -1.23 10.96 -0.98
CA LYS A 110 -2.19 11.54 -0.06
C LYS A 110 -1.46 12.16 1.12
N ALA A 111 -1.80 13.39 1.46
CA ALA A 111 -1.34 14.08 2.65
C ALA A 111 -2.49 14.75 3.40
N GLY A 112 -2.38 14.81 4.71
CA GLY A 112 -3.40 15.39 5.58
C GLY A 112 -2.84 15.74 6.95
N GLU A 113 -3.64 16.43 7.75
CA GLU A 113 -3.28 16.81 9.10
C GLU A 113 -3.42 15.62 10.06
N ILE A 114 -2.34 15.30 10.77
CA ILE A 114 -2.29 14.34 11.86
C ILE A 114 -1.68 15.07 13.06
N ASP A 115 -2.40 15.11 14.18
CA ASP A 115 -1.98 15.80 15.42
C ASP A 115 -1.52 17.26 15.20
N GLY A 116 -2.23 18.00 14.34
CA GLY A 116 -1.94 19.41 14.06
C GLY A 116 -0.80 19.66 13.05
N GLN A 117 -0.27 18.62 12.41
CA GLN A 117 0.79 18.74 11.41
C GLN A 117 0.45 17.98 10.13
N CYS A 118 0.76 18.56 8.97
CA CYS A 118 0.70 17.82 7.73
C CYS A 118 1.63 16.60 7.79
N ARG A 119 1.16 15.48 7.25
CA ARG A 119 1.90 14.23 7.03
C ARG A 119 1.48 13.62 5.71
N ILE A 120 2.42 13.02 5.01
CA ILE A 120 2.12 12.15 3.87
C ILE A 120 1.74 10.78 4.43
N THR A 121 0.57 10.30 4.01
CA THR A 121 -0.07 9.11 4.59
C THR A 121 -0.13 7.95 3.61
N TYR A 122 0.00 8.23 2.31
CA TYR A 122 -0.04 7.22 1.26
C TYR A 122 0.70 7.71 0.02
N ILE A 123 1.38 6.80 -0.68
CA ILE A 123 1.91 7.01 -2.03
C ILE A 123 1.28 5.93 -2.91
N SER A 124 0.74 6.35 -4.06
CA SER A 124 0.15 5.42 -5.02
C SER A 124 1.25 4.58 -5.67
N PRO A 125 1.15 3.24 -5.64
CA PRO A 125 2.04 2.36 -6.38
C PRO A 125 1.78 2.38 -7.89
N TYR A 126 0.71 3.08 -8.33
CA TYR A 126 0.28 3.13 -9.72
C TYR A 126 0.55 4.52 -10.31
N GLY A 127 1.41 4.60 -11.33
CA GLY A 127 1.79 5.87 -11.97
C GLY A 127 0.65 6.63 -12.66
N ASP A 128 -0.54 6.03 -12.80
CA ASP A 128 -1.70 6.62 -13.47
C ASP A 128 -2.97 6.66 -12.60
N LYS A 129 -2.91 6.20 -11.33
CA LYS A 129 -4.09 6.13 -10.46
C LYS A 129 -3.87 6.85 -9.14
N TRP A 130 -4.95 7.48 -8.69
CA TRP A 130 -5.08 8.10 -7.38
C TRP A 130 -6.56 8.09 -6.98
N GLY A 131 -6.83 8.15 -5.70
CA GLY A 131 -8.20 8.12 -5.17
C GLY A 131 -8.32 7.24 -3.93
N ASP A 132 -9.31 7.55 -3.10
CA ASP A 132 -9.52 6.87 -1.83
C ASP A 132 -9.89 5.39 -1.98
N GLU A 133 -10.32 4.96 -3.18
CA GLU A 133 -10.53 3.56 -3.53
C GLU A 133 -9.25 2.71 -3.51
N LEU A 134 -8.07 3.34 -3.60
CA LEU A 134 -6.78 2.65 -3.49
C LEU A 134 -6.39 2.36 -2.04
N ILE A 135 -7.01 3.06 -1.09
CA ILE A 135 -6.65 3.01 0.33
C ILE A 135 -7.61 2.08 1.05
N CYS A 136 -7.06 1.16 1.85
CA CYS A 136 -7.87 0.32 2.70
C CYS A 136 -8.67 1.18 3.70
N PRO A 137 -10.00 1.03 3.79
CA PRO A 137 -10.84 1.91 4.61
C PRO A 137 -10.66 1.75 6.12
N GLY A 138 -9.84 0.79 6.57
CA GLY A 138 -9.53 0.57 7.99
C GLY A 138 -8.94 -0.81 8.25
N ASP A 139 -8.94 -1.23 9.51
CA ASP A 139 -8.46 -2.55 9.90
C ASP A 139 -9.29 -3.66 9.22
N MET A 140 -8.63 -4.45 8.36
CA MET A 140 -9.20 -5.66 7.80
C MET A 140 -8.98 -6.82 8.77
N GLN A 141 -9.82 -6.91 9.80
CA GLN A 141 -9.87 -8.09 10.63
C GLN A 141 -10.80 -9.11 9.97
N ALA A 142 -10.22 -10.19 9.44
CA ALA A 142 -10.96 -11.31 8.88
C ALA A 142 -10.92 -12.48 9.87
N ASP A 143 -12.09 -13.02 10.19
CA ASP A 143 -12.19 -14.26 10.96
C ASP A 143 -11.67 -15.43 10.14
N ILE A 144 -10.92 -16.32 10.79
CA ILE A 144 -10.42 -17.54 10.15
C ILE A 144 -11.49 -18.62 10.18
N ASP A 145 -11.97 -19.01 9.00
CA ASP A 145 -13.01 -20.00 8.81
C ASP A 145 -12.40 -21.42 8.82
N MET A 146 -12.67 -22.15 9.89
CA MET A 146 -12.17 -23.53 10.07
C MET A 146 -13.17 -24.61 9.66
N THR A 147 -14.23 -24.27 8.93
CA THR A 147 -15.30 -25.22 8.54
C THR A 147 -14.86 -26.24 7.49
N SER A 148 -13.90 -25.86 6.63
CA SER A 148 -13.28 -26.75 5.65
C SER A 148 -11.86 -26.29 5.34
N ALA A 149 -11.03 -27.16 4.79
CA ALA A 149 -9.65 -26.80 4.41
C ALA A 149 -9.62 -25.65 3.39
N GLY A 150 -10.54 -25.63 2.43
CA GLY A 150 -10.64 -24.54 1.43
C GLY A 150 -11.05 -23.21 2.06
N ALA A 151 -12.07 -23.23 2.92
CA ALA A 151 -12.50 -22.02 3.64
C ALA A 151 -11.39 -21.48 4.56
N PHE A 152 -10.62 -22.39 5.17
CA PHE A 152 -9.44 -22.03 5.97
C PHE A 152 -8.38 -21.32 5.12
N VAL A 153 -8.01 -21.87 3.96
CA VAL A 153 -7.02 -21.24 3.09
C VAL A 153 -7.51 -19.87 2.61
N GLU A 154 -8.76 -19.77 2.16
CA GLU A 154 -9.34 -18.51 1.69
C GLU A 154 -9.38 -17.44 2.78
N SER A 155 -9.88 -17.76 3.96
CA SER A 155 -9.94 -16.83 5.09
C SER A 155 -8.56 -16.47 5.64
N PHE A 156 -7.62 -17.43 5.68
CA PHE A 156 -6.22 -17.16 6.03
C PHE A 156 -5.60 -16.14 5.08
N TYR A 157 -5.64 -16.37 3.76
CA TYR A 157 -5.05 -15.43 2.80
C TYR A 157 -5.74 -14.07 2.80
N LYS A 158 -7.06 -14.03 3.02
CA LYS A 158 -7.78 -12.76 3.20
C LYS A 158 -7.29 -11.99 4.42
N ALA A 159 -7.10 -12.65 5.56
CA ALA A 159 -6.56 -12.02 6.77
C ALA A 159 -5.10 -11.58 6.57
N TYR A 160 -4.31 -12.45 5.94
CA TYR A 160 -2.88 -12.26 5.72
C TYR A 160 -2.59 -11.08 4.78
N LEU A 161 -3.20 -11.07 3.60
CA LEU A 161 -3.10 -9.96 2.65
C LEU A 161 -3.81 -8.70 3.15
N GLY A 162 -4.85 -8.88 3.98
CA GLY A 162 -5.50 -7.79 4.69
C GLY A 162 -4.54 -7.00 5.59
N CYS A 163 -3.56 -7.68 6.19
CA CYS A 163 -2.52 -7.01 6.99
C CYS A 163 -1.66 -6.09 6.13
N TYR A 164 -1.21 -6.52 4.95
CA TYR A 164 -0.46 -5.66 4.03
C TYR A 164 -1.26 -4.42 3.63
N ALA A 165 -2.49 -4.63 3.19
CA ALA A 165 -3.37 -3.59 2.71
C ALA A 165 -3.77 -2.56 3.79
N ALA A 166 -3.88 -2.98 5.05
CA ALA A 166 -4.16 -2.07 6.18
C ALA A 166 -2.94 -1.22 6.61
N MET A 167 -1.74 -1.54 6.10
CA MET A 167 -0.50 -0.81 6.37
C MET A 167 -0.19 -0.55 7.86
N PRO A 168 -0.29 -1.54 8.75
CA PRO A 168 0.08 -1.35 10.15
C PRO A 168 1.57 -1.03 10.27
N ALA A 169 1.94 -0.18 11.23
CA ALA A 169 3.36 0.10 11.50
C ALA A 169 4.14 -1.16 11.91
N ASP A 170 3.52 -2.07 12.66
CA ASP A 170 4.07 -3.39 13.00
C ASP A 170 3.47 -4.51 12.14
N LEU A 171 3.68 -4.42 10.82
CA LEU A 171 3.33 -5.51 9.90
C LEU A 171 4.05 -6.82 10.24
N PRO A 172 5.37 -6.84 10.51
CA PRO A 172 6.08 -8.09 10.81
C PRO A 172 5.51 -8.84 12.02
N GLY A 173 5.15 -8.12 13.10
CA GLY A 173 4.49 -8.70 14.26
C GLY A 173 3.15 -9.34 13.91
N LYS A 174 2.28 -8.63 13.21
CA LYS A 174 0.96 -9.15 12.80
C LYS A 174 1.04 -10.37 11.89
N LEU A 175 1.94 -10.34 10.89
CA LEU A 175 2.17 -11.51 10.03
C LEU A 175 2.78 -12.68 10.82
N GLY A 176 3.68 -12.38 11.75
CA GLY A 176 4.26 -13.35 12.68
C GLY A 176 3.22 -14.09 13.52
N GLU A 177 2.23 -13.38 14.07
CA GLU A 177 1.12 -13.97 14.83
C GLU A 177 0.27 -14.91 13.97
N LEU A 178 -0.05 -14.52 12.74
CA LEU A 178 -0.79 -15.38 11.79
C LEU A 178 0.02 -16.62 11.44
N ARG A 179 1.32 -16.47 11.13
CA ARG A 179 2.22 -17.61 10.85
C ARG A 179 2.32 -18.54 12.06
N GLN A 180 2.47 -18.00 13.26
CA GLN A 180 2.58 -18.81 14.47
C GLN A 180 1.29 -19.60 14.76
N SER A 181 0.13 -18.99 14.51
CA SER A 181 -1.17 -19.57 14.78
C SER A 181 -1.58 -20.63 13.75
N TYR A 182 -1.30 -20.36 12.46
CA TYR A 182 -1.93 -21.09 11.35
C TYR A 182 -0.96 -21.83 10.43
N LEU A 183 0.35 -21.71 10.62
CA LEU A 183 1.33 -22.58 9.98
C LEU A 183 1.78 -23.70 10.94
N THR A 184 2.25 -24.80 10.36
CA THR A 184 3.03 -25.81 11.10
C THR A 184 4.46 -25.32 11.29
N ASP A 185 5.18 -25.94 12.23
CA ASP A 185 6.60 -25.67 12.45
C ASP A 185 7.42 -25.94 11.18
N ALA A 186 7.07 -26.98 10.44
CA ALA A 186 7.73 -27.32 9.17
C ALA A 186 7.58 -26.21 8.13
N ALA A 187 6.37 -25.65 7.95
CA ALA A 187 6.14 -24.54 7.02
C ALA A 187 6.91 -23.27 7.44
N ARG A 188 6.96 -22.96 8.75
CA ARG A 188 7.74 -21.81 9.24
C ARG A 188 9.24 -21.99 9.07
N HIS A 189 9.77 -23.20 9.31
CA HIS A 189 11.17 -23.50 9.01
C HIS A 189 11.47 -23.41 7.51
N HIS A 190 10.52 -23.78 6.65
CA HIS A 190 10.69 -23.63 5.20
C HIS A 190 10.80 -22.17 4.77
N ILE A 191 9.97 -21.27 5.33
CA ILE A 191 10.10 -19.81 5.11
C ILE A 191 11.49 -19.34 5.53
N ALA A 192 11.92 -19.71 6.74
CA ALA A 192 13.24 -19.29 7.24
C ALA A 192 14.38 -19.78 6.32
N ALA A 193 14.31 -21.03 5.85
CA ALA A 193 15.30 -21.58 4.93
C ALA A 193 15.36 -20.81 3.59
N ILE A 194 14.21 -20.43 3.01
CA ILE A 194 14.17 -19.62 1.78
C ILE A 194 14.87 -18.27 1.99
N LEU A 195 14.60 -17.60 3.12
CA LEU A 195 15.17 -16.30 3.41
C LEU A 195 16.67 -16.38 3.73
N ASP A 196 17.11 -17.41 4.45
CA ASP A 196 18.52 -17.64 4.74
C ASP A 196 19.29 -17.95 3.46
N GLU A 197 18.73 -18.79 2.58
CA GLU A 197 19.31 -19.09 1.27
C GLU A 197 19.42 -17.83 0.38
N ALA A 198 18.40 -16.97 0.38
CA ALA A 198 18.44 -15.70 -0.35
C ALA A 198 19.54 -14.75 0.16
N ARG A 199 19.73 -14.69 1.49
CA ARG A 199 20.82 -13.92 2.11
C ARG A 199 22.20 -14.48 1.76
N GLU A 200 22.36 -15.81 1.79
CA GLU A 200 23.63 -16.48 1.49
C GLU A 200 24.03 -16.32 0.02
N MET A 201 23.07 -16.43 -0.89
CA MET A 201 23.31 -16.27 -2.33
C MET A 201 23.48 -14.80 -2.76
N GLY A 202 23.13 -13.85 -1.89
CA GLY A 202 23.18 -12.43 -2.19
C GLY A 202 22.32 -12.08 -3.41
N TYR A 203 21.11 -12.67 -3.49
CA TYR A 203 20.18 -12.34 -4.57
C TYR A 203 19.84 -10.86 -4.51
N ILE A 204 20.50 -10.08 -5.38
CA ILE A 204 20.36 -8.61 -5.45
C ILE A 204 18.89 -8.21 -5.73
N ASP A 205 18.15 -9.06 -6.43
CA ASP A 205 16.77 -8.80 -6.85
C ASP A 205 15.73 -9.21 -5.78
N MET A 206 16.14 -9.96 -4.75
CA MET A 206 15.28 -10.30 -3.62
C MET A 206 15.82 -9.62 -2.38
N ASP A 207 15.15 -8.57 -1.91
CA ASP A 207 15.43 -8.01 -0.58
C ASP A 207 14.94 -9.00 0.49
N PRO A 208 15.82 -9.78 1.12
CA PRO A 208 15.42 -10.84 2.03
C PRO A 208 14.83 -10.32 3.35
N ASP A 209 14.98 -9.03 3.62
CA ASP A 209 14.43 -8.39 4.81
C ASP A 209 12.98 -7.96 4.61
N HIS A 210 12.53 -7.85 3.36
CA HIS A 210 11.14 -7.53 3.00
C HIS A 210 10.39 -8.65 2.28
N TYR A 211 11.09 -9.59 1.63
CA TYR A 211 10.47 -10.68 0.89
C TYR A 211 9.63 -11.61 1.77
N ASP A 212 8.44 -11.97 1.30
CA ASP A 212 7.57 -12.95 1.92
C ASP A 212 7.20 -14.07 0.94
N PRO A 213 7.72 -15.29 1.16
CA PRO A 213 7.43 -16.45 0.31
C PRO A 213 5.96 -16.85 0.26
N LEU A 214 5.13 -16.45 1.22
CA LEU A 214 3.69 -16.74 1.18
C LEU A 214 2.93 -15.82 0.21
N ILE A 215 3.54 -14.75 -0.29
CA ILE A 215 2.91 -13.88 -1.29
C ILE A 215 3.74 -13.76 -2.57
N GLY A 216 4.96 -14.31 -2.59
CA GLY A 216 5.87 -14.25 -3.73
C GLY A 216 6.37 -12.83 -4.03
N GLY A 217 6.56 -12.01 -2.99
CA GLY A 217 6.94 -10.60 -3.14
C GLY A 217 7.18 -9.90 -1.81
N CYS A 218 7.45 -8.59 -1.86
CA CYS A 218 7.77 -7.76 -0.69
C CYS A 218 6.57 -6.93 -0.18
N ASP A 219 5.58 -6.64 -1.03
CA ASP A 219 4.37 -5.90 -0.63
C ASP A 219 3.12 -6.39 -1.37
N PHE A 220 1.94 -6.00 -0.87
CA PHE A 220 0.66 -6.30 -1.49
C PHE A 220 -0.32 -5.13 -1.34
N GLU A 221 -1.00 -4.78 -2.44
CA GLU A 221 -1.86 -3.60 -2.48
C GLU A 221 -3.33 -3.92 -2.24
N TYR A 222 -4.02 -3.02 -1.55
CA TYR A 222 -5.46 -3.16 -1.27
C TYR A 222 -6.29 -3.35 -2.54
N ALA A 223 -5.98 -2.58 -3.60
CA ALA A 223 -6.68 -2.66 -4.88
C ALA A 223 -6.52 -4.03 -5.59
N GLU A 224 -5.55 -4.85 -5.19
CA GLU A 224 -5.31 -6.19 -5.73
C GLU A 224 -6.07 -7.28 -4.96
N LEU A 225 -6.56 -7.00 -3.75
CA LEU A 225 -7.20 -7.99 -2.87
C LEU A 225 -8.40 -8.69 -3.52
N GLY A 226 -9.18 -7.96 -4.33
CA GLY A 226 -10.32 -8.51 -5.05
C GLY A 226 -9.97 -9.51 -6.16
N LYS A 227 -8.68 -9.63 -6.53
CA LYS A 227 -8.19 -10.57 -7.55
C LYS A 227 -7.74 -11.91 -6.95
N VAL A 228 -7.63 -11.98 -5.62
CA VAL A 228 -7.16 -13.17 -4.91
C VAL A 228 -8.21 -14.27 -5.02
N GLY A 229 -7.75 -15.47 -5.39
CA GLY A 229 -8.64 -16.63 -5.53
C GLY A 229 -7.99 -17.91 -5.05
N VAL A 230 -8.78 -18.75 -4.38
CA VAL A 230 -8.37 -20.07 -3.88
C VAL A 230 -9.12 -21.16 -4.63
N ARG A 231 -8.39 -22.17 -5.12
CA ARG A 231 -8.96 -23.32 -5.82
C ARG A 231 -8.31 -24.62 -5.36
N PRO A 232 -9.06 -25.73 -5.23
CA PRO A 232 -8.47 -27.03 -4.95
C PRO A 232 -7.49 -27.45 -6.06
N ALA A 233 -6.32 -27.97 -5.66
CA ALA A 233 -5.29 -28.51 -6.55
C ALA A 233 -5.15 -30.04 -6.46
N GLY A 234 -5.85 -30.67 -5.52
CA GLY A 234 -5.93 -32.13 -5.34
C GLY A 234 -5.46 -32.57 -3.95
N GLY A 235 -6.08 -33.61 -3.40
CA GLY A 235 -5.82 -34.00 -2.00
C GLY A 235 -6.07 -32.84 -1.04
N ASP A 236 -5.09 -32.57 -0.16
CA ASP A 236 -5.14 -31.47 0.80
C ASP A 236 -4.45 -30.20 0.30
N THR A 237 -4.34 -30.02 -1.03
CA THR A 237 -3.64 -28.88 -1.64
C THR A 237 -4.58 -27.89 -2.31
N PHE A 238 -4.20 -26.62 -2.28
CA PHE A 238 -4.94 -25.50 -2.84
C PHE A 238 -4.00 -24.55 -3.57
N THR A 239 -4.38 -24.09 -4.76
CA THR A 239 -3.70 -22.99 -5.44
C THR A 239 -4.32 -21.67 -4.99
N VAL A 240 -3.48 -20.76 -4.53
CA VAL A 240 -3.82 -19.38 -4.22
C VAL A 240 -3.24 -18.53 -5.34
N SER A 241 -4.07 -17.76 -6.01
CA SER A 241 -3.72 -16.97 -7.20
C SER A 241 -4.02 -15.49 -6.99
N GLY A 242 -3.42 -14.62 -7.80
CA GLY A 242 -3.59 -13.17 -7.65
C GLY A 242 -2.77 -12.59 -6.51
N LEU A 243 -1.63 -13.23 -6.19
CA LEU A 243 -0.66 -12.76 -5.21
C LEU A 243 0.25 -11.67 -5.80
N ALA A 244 1.37 -11.34 -5.15
CA ALA A 244 2.29 -10.32 -5.65
C ALA A 244 2.68 -10.60 -7.11
N HIS A 245 2.76 -9.53 -7.92
CA HIS A 245 3.04 -9.61 -9.36
C HIS A 245 2.06 -10.48 -10.18
N GLY A 246 0.87 -10.76 -9.65
CA GLY A 246 -0.11 -11.65 -10.28
C GLY A 246 0.26 -13.14 -10.16
N GLY A 247 1.20 -13.47 -9.27
CA GLY A 247 1.68 -14.82 -9.02
C GLY A 247 0.64 -15.74 -8.38
N SER A 248 1.04 -17.00 -8.24
CA SER A 248 0.28 -18.02 -7.54
C SER A 248 1.21 -18.95 -6.78
N ILE A 249 0.73 -19.49 -5.67
CA ILE A 249 1.42 -20.54 -4.94
C ILE A 249 0.46 -21.70 -4.67
N THR A 250 1.01 -22.89 -4.55
CA THR A 250 0.29 -24.06 -4.08
C THR A 250 0.57 -24.26 -2.61
N VAL A 251 -0.47 -24.26 -1.77
CA VAL A 251 -0.36 -24.57 -0.34
C VAL A 251 -0.87 -25.97 -0.05
N THR A 252 -0.20 -26.66 0.87
CA THR A 252 -0.66 -27.93 1.44
C THR A 252 -1.22 -27.66 2.83
N VAL A 253 -2.43 -28.14 3.09
CA VAL A 253 -3.10 -28.04 4.39
C VAL A 253 -2.95 -29.35 5.14
N SER A 254 -2.84 -29.27 6.46
CA SER A 254 -2.94 -30.43 7.36
C SER A 254 -3.96 -30.15 8.46
N GLY A 255 -4.38 -31.21 9.14
CA GLY A 255 -5.29 -31.13 10.27
C GLY A 255 -6.71 -31.56 9.93
N THR A 256 -7.64 -31.19 10.80
CA THR A 256 -9.06 -31.57 10.70
C THR A 256 -9.93 -30.36 10.95
N GLN A 257 -11.23 -30.46 10.65
CA GLN A 257 -12.19 -29.39 10.86
C GLN A 257 -12.06 -28.80 12.27
N GLY A 258 -11.93 -27.47 12.36
CA GLY A 258 -11.68 -26.76 13.61
C GLY A 258 -10.20 -26.57 14.00
N ASN A 259 -9.25 -27.18 13.26
CA ASN A 259 -7.82 -27.10 13.53
C ASN A 259 -6.98 -27.35 12.26
N TYR A 260 -7.26 -26.58 11.20
CA TYR A 260 -6.46 -26.61 9.98
C TYR A 260 -5.21 -25.74 10.12
N ARG A 261 -4.13 -26.16 9.45
CA ARG A 261 -2.87 -25.41 9.36
C ARG A 261 -2.23 -25.56 7.98
N ILE A 262 -1.55 -24.52 7.50
CA ILE A 262 -0.67 -24.62 6.32
C ILE A 262 0.57 -25.42 6.72
N ALA A 263 0.75 -26.57 6.06
CA ALA A 263 1.82 -27.53 6.33
C ALA A 263 3.03 -27.35 5.42
N GLY A 264 2.83 -26.76 4.24
CA GLY A 264 3.88 -26.46 3.26
C GLY A 264 3.32 -25.64 2.11
N PHE A 265 4.19 -25.12 1.27
CA PHE A 265 3.85 -24.34 0.09
C PHE A 265 4.94 -24.45 -0.97
N SER A 266 4.61 -24.15 -2.22
CA SER A 266 5.54 -24.05 -3.35
C SER A 266 5.01 -23.05 -4.39
N GLU A 267 5.92 -22.35 -5.05
CA GLU A 267 5.63 -21.48 -6.22
C GLU A 267 5.42 -22.31 -7.50
#